data_AF-A0A7D5R600-F1
#
_entry.id   AF-A0A7D5R600-F1
#
_cell.length_a   1.000
_cell.length_b   1.000
_cell.length_c   1.000
_cell.angle_alpha   90.00
_cell.angle_beta   90.00
_cell.angle_gamma   90.00
#
_symmetry.space_group_name_H-M   'P 1'
#
loop_
_entity.id
_entity.type
_entity.pdbx_description
1 polymer ?
#
loop_
_entity_poly.entity_id
_entity_poly.type
_entity_poly.pdbx_seq_one_letter_code
_entity_poly.pdbx_strand_id
1 'polypeptide(L)'
;MEYLTKYPKTISFLDGLKHSINVDSKGVEQLHIVVKKSFEDLMKIFTSEGFTKVKLEHKQPNQIGNGLNLKLKKPWEMHIRMVDLKKGLIGIHAEVEVSRDYLQHLVSQRTPVIYEVEEIMKKYQVDYKIWHDKIKKNVHTIFDNYKVKLATPSIPVFAWKPMLFVIGTVSIFYLWKFVSTI
;
A
#
# COMPACT_ATOMS: atom_id res chain seq x y z
N MET A 1 -10.09 -4.94 -15.93
CA MET A 1 -8.72 -5.52 -15.80
C MET A 1 -8.55 -5.92 -14.35
N GLU A 2 -8.15 -7.14 -14.08
CA GLU A 2 -8.10 -7.68 -12.71
C GLU A 2 -6.66 -7.68 -12.21
N TYR A 3 -6.46 -7.43 -10.91
CA TYR A 3 -5.17 -7.65 -10.26
C TYR A 3 -5.26 -8.92 -9.42
N LEU A 4 -4.34 -9.84 -9.65
CA LEU A 4 -4.27 -11.13 -8.98
C LEU A 4 -3.02 -11.13 -8.10
N THR A 5 -3.21 -11.40 -6.81
CA THR A 5 -2.11 -11.58 -5.86
C THR A 5 -2.40 -12.75 -4.93
N LYS A 6 -1.41 -13.11 -4.11
CA LYS A 6 -1.51 -14.14 -3.10
C LYS A 6 -1.27 -13.52 -1.73
N TYR A 7 -1.95 -14.04 -0.73
CA TYR A 7 -1.74 -13.62 0.66
C TYR A 7 -1.75 -14.84 1.57
N PRO A 8 -0.91 -14.91 2.62
CA PRO A 8 -0.93 -16.02 3.56
C PRO A 8 -2.32 -16.25 4.14
N LYS A 9 -2.72 -17.53 4.15
CA LYS A 9 -3.96 -17.97 4.78
C LYS A 9 -3.67 -18.61 6.12
N THR A 10 -2.85 -19.65 6.13
CA THR A 10 -2.46 -20.35 7.36
C THR A 10 -0.98 -20.17 7.61
N ILE A 11 -0.65 -19.72 8.81
CA ILE A 11 0.71 -19.47 9.26
C ILE A 11 0.98 -20.25 10.55
N SER A 12 2.23 -20.58 10.84
CA SER A 12 2.68 -20.99 12.17
C SER A 12 3.68 -20.00 12.75
N PHE A 13 3.70 -19.92 14.07
CA PHE A 13 4.73 -19.23 14.82
C PHE A 13 5.80 -20.21 15.31
N LEU A 14 6.86 -19.67 15.92
CA LEU A 14 8.00 -20.47 16.42
C LEU A 14 7.63 -21.50 17.50
N ASP A 15 6.50 -21.31 18.19
CA ASP A 15 5.95 -22.23 19.18
C ASP A 15 5.14 -23.38 18.55
N GLY A 16 5.08 -23.44 17.21
CA GLY A 16 4.33 -24.45 16.46
C GLY A 16 2.81 -24.18 16.39
N LEU A 17 2.31 -23.14 17.06
CA LEU A 17 0.89 -22.78 16.99
C LEU A 17 0.54 -22.30 15.58
N LYS A 18 -0.52 -22.90 15.01
CA LYS A 18 -1.08 -22.49 13.73
C LYS A 18 -2.13 -21.40 13.94
N HIS A 19 -2.12 -20.40 13.07
CA HIS A 19 -3.11 -19.33 13.01
C HIS A 19 -3.63 -19.18 11.59
N SER A 20 -4.93 -18.99 11.45
CA SER A 20 -5.55 -18.66 10.17
C SER A 20 -5.79 -17.15 10.12
N ILE A 21 -5.22 -16.50 9.12
CA ILE A 21 -5.43 -15.09 8.82
C ILE A 21 -6.92 -14.86 8.57
N ASN A 22 -7.51 -13.97 9.37
CA ASN A 22 -8.92 -13.63 9.28
C ASN A 22 -9.17 -12.65 8.12
N VAL A 23 -10.33 -12.78 7.49
CA VAL A 23 -10.82 -11.88 6.43
C VAL A 23 -12.20 -11.41 6.85
N ASP A 24 -12.32 -10.13 7.18
CA ASP A 24 -13.57 -9.50 7.59
C ASP A 24 -14.01 -8.43 6.58
N SER A 25 -15.16 -7.78 6.84
CA SER A 25 -15.66 -6.69 6.01
C SER A 25 -14.80 -5.43 6.04
N LYS A 26 -13.89 -5.30 7.02
CA LYS A 26 -12.95 -4.19 7.15
C LYS A 26 -11.63 -4.46 6.42
N GLY A 27 -11.31 -5.73 6.13
CA GLY A 27 -10.12 -6.13 5.39
C GLY A 27 -9.55 -7.48 5.80
N VAL A 28 -8.34 -7.73 5.31
CA VAL A 28 -7.54 -8.90 5.68
C VAL A 28 -6.61 -8.51 6.84
N GLU A 29 -6.38 -9.41 7.79
CA GLU A 29 -5.40 -9.14 8.86
C GLU A 29 -4.02 -8.87 8.28
N GLN A 30 -3.38 -7.81 8.77
CA GLN A 30 -2.12 -7.33 8.21
C GLN A 30 -0.91 -8.03 8.84
N LEU A 31 -0.09 -8.56 7.95
CA LEU A 31 1.29 -8.98 8.17
C LEU A 31 2.23 -7.90 7.62
N HIS A 32 3.36 -7.72 8.29
CA HIS A 32 4.38 -6.75 7.87
C HIS A 32 5.73 -7.44 7.74
N ILE A 33 6.54 -6.94 6.82
CA ILE A 33 7.91 -7.41 6.65
C ILE A 33 8.82 -6.58 7.55
N VAL A 34 9.56 -7.23 8.44
CA VAL A 34 10.49 -6.61 9.36
C VAL A 34 11.90 -6.85 8.89
N VAL A 35 12.67 -5.78 8.74
CA VAL A 35 14.05 -5.83 8.27
C VAL A 35 14.98 -5.10 9.25
N LYS A 36 16.24 -5.52 9.28
CA LYS A 36 17.30 -4.84 10.04
C LYS A 36 18.23 -4.12 9.06
N LYS A 37 17.75 -3.03 8.48
CA LYS A 37 18.49 -2.21 7.50
C LYS A 37 18.14 -0.74 7.72
N SER A 38 19.04 0.17 7.35
CA SER A 38 18.81 1.61 7.49
C SER A 38 17.63 2.06 6.61
N PHE A 39 16.93 3.11 7.05
CA PHE A 39 15.84 3.69 6.27
C PHE A 39 16.35 4.21 4.92
N GLU A 40 17.53 4.83 4.89
CA GLU A 40 18.16 5.39 3.70
C GLU A 40 18.46 4.31 2.65
N ASP A 41 18.92 3.14 3.07
CA ASP A 41 19.23 2.06 2.14
C ASP A 41 17.96 1.37 1.62
N LEU A 42 16.93 1.21 2.47
CA LEU A 42 15.62 0.75 2.00
C LEU A 42 15.02 1.73 0.98
N MET A 43 15.14 3.04 1.23
CA MET A 43 14.71 4.08 0.28
C MET A 43 15.43 3.95 -1.07
N LYS A 44 16.75 3.70 -1.08
CA LYS A 44 17.50 3.47 -2.34
C LYS A 44 16.99 2.23 -3.07
N ILE A 45 16.77 1.13 -2.35
CA ILE A 45 16.25 -0.13 -2.91
C ILE A 45 14.89 0.11 -3.57
N PHE A 46 13.92 0.66 -2.84
CA PHE A 46 12.59 0.89 -3.39
C PHE A 46 12.62 1.92 -4.54
N THR A 47 13.45 2.97 -4.44
CA THR A 47 13.59 3.92 -5.57
C THR A 47 14.14 3.23 -6.82
N SER A 48 15.07 2.28 -6.67
CA SER A 48 15.61 1.51 -7.81
C SER A 48 14.60 0.53 -8.43
N GLU A 49 13.59 0.10 -7.66
CA GLU A 49 12.43 -0.65 -8.16
C GLU A 49 11.36 0.25 -8.82
N GLY A 50 11.61 1.57 -8.90
CA GLY A 50 10.71 2.53 -9.53
C GLY A 50 9.64 3.11 -8.60
N PHE A 51 9.75 2.89 -7.28
CA PHE A 51 8.86 3.55 -6.33
C PHE A 51 9.16 5.05 -6.26
N THR A 52 8.09 5.82 -6.15
CA THR A 52 8.16 7.27 -5.92
C THR A 52 7.67 7.61 -4.52
N LYS A 53 7.97 8.83 -4.06
CA LYS A 53 7.43 9.33 -2.78
C LYS A 53 5.98 9.74 -2.95
N VAL A 54 5.14 9.31 -2.02
CA VAL A 54 3.75 9.73 -1.94
C VAL A 54 3.69 11.22 -1.57
N LYS A 55 2.98 12.01 -2.39
CA LYS A 55 2.76 13.45 -2.16
C LYS A 55 1.47 13.67 -1.39
N LEU A 56 1.39 14.65 -0.49
CA LEU A 56 0.17 14.97 0.28
C LEU A 56 -0.41 13.74 0.99
N GLU A 57 0.39 13.12 1.86
CA GLU A 57 -0.03 11.95 2.63
C GLU A 57 -0.52 12.34 4.03
N HIS A 58 -1.47 11.54 4.53
CA HIS A 58 -1.75 11.49 5.95
C HIS A 58 -0.80 10.46 6.59
N LYS A 59 0.14 10.95 7.41
CA LYS A 59 1.14 10.10 8.09
C LYS A 59 0.49 9.27 9.16
N GLN A 60 0.79 7.97 9.18
CA GLN A 60 0.36 7.09 10.28
C GLN A 60 1.26 7.30 11.51
N PRO A 61 0.76 6.98 12.72
CA PRO A 61 1.60 6.94 13.91
C PRO A 61 2.82 6.04 13.71
N ASN A 62 3.99 6.49 14.15
CA ASN A 62 5.27 5.78 14.04
C ASN A 62 5.79 5.56 12.61
N GLN A 63 5.19 6.21 11.60
CA GLN A 63 5.67 6.15 10.22
C GLN A 63 6.99 6.93 10.08
N ILE A 64 8.00 6.29 9.47
CA ILE A 64 9.27 6.93 9.13
C ILE A 64 9.18 7.55 7.75
N GLY A 65 9.61 8.81 7.63
CA GLY A 65 9.69 9.50 6.35
C GLY A 65 8.33 9.64 5.67
N ASN A 66 8.31 9.50 4.35
CA ASN A 66 7.09 9.47 3.56
C ASN A 66 6.80 8.06 3.07
N GLY A 67 5.54 7.73 2.86
CA GLY A 67 5.14 6.54 2.12
C GLY A 67 5.70 6.55 0.70
N LEU A 68 5.82 5.36 0.15
CA LEU A 68 6.26 5.10 -1.22
C LEU A 68 5.11 4.52 -2.02
N ASN A 69 5.09 4.81 -3.32
CA ASN A 69 4.10 4.26 -4.23
C ASN A 69 4.75 3.77 -5.53
N LEU A 70 4.23 2.66 -6.04
CA LEU A 70 4.58 2.11 -7.35
C LEU A 70 3.29 1.98 -8.18
N LYS A 71 3.27 2.61 -9.36
CA LYS A 71 2.14 2.50 -10.29
C LYS A 71 2.17 1.10 -10.91
N LEU A 72 1.10 0.35 -10.70
CA LEU A 72 0.89 -0.94 -11.33
C LEU A 72 0.04 -0.76 -12.60
N LYS A 73 -0.49 -1.86 -13.13
CA LYS A 73 -1.48 -1.82 -14.20
C LYS A 73 -2.71 -1.03 -13.72
N LYS A 74 -3.14 -0.03 -14.50
CA LYS A 74 -4.31 0.79 -14.16
C LYS A 74 -5.52 -0.09 -13.80
N PRO A 75 -6.27 0.24 -12.73
CA PRO A 75 -6.15 1.44 -11.90
C PRO A 75 -5.30 1.23 -10.62
N TRP A 76 -4.49 0.18 -10.54
CA TRP A 76 -3.85 -0.26 -9.30
C TRP A 76 -2.55 0.48 -9.00
N GLU A 77 -2.27 0.64 -7.72
CA GLU A 77 -1.04 1.24 -7.19
C GLU A 77 -0.66 0.49 -5.91
N MET A 78 0.61 0.16 -5.79
CA MET A 78 1.14 -0.46 -4.58
C MET A 78 1.75 0.61 -3.70
N HIS A 79 1.30 0.69 -2.45
CA HIS A 79 1.79 1.59 -1.45
C HIS A 79 2.63 0.85 -0.42
N ILE A 80 3.76 1.45 -0.06
CA ILE A 80 4.62 0.98 1.00
C ILE A 80 4.75 2.08 2.05
N ARG A 81 4.55 1.71 3.31
CA ARG A 81 4.84 2.56 4.46
C ARG A 81 5.87 1.86 5.32
N MET A 82 6.85 2.63 5.80
CA MET A 82 7.86 2.14 6.72
C MET A 82 7.55 2.68 8.11
N VAL A 83 7.64 1.83 9.12
CA VAL A 83 7.40 2.18 10.53
C VAL A 83 8.62 1.84 11.36
N ASP A 84 8.93 2.70 12.32
CA ASP A 84 10.04 2.44 13.24
C ASP A 84 9.62 1.43 14.29
N LEU A 85 10.38 0.35 14.40
CA LEU A 85 10.21 -0.67 15.43
C LEU A 85 11.38 -0.61 16.41
N LYS A 86 11.15 -1.09 17.63
CA LYS A 86 12.19 -1.10 18.67
C LYS A 86 13.43 -1.88 18.20
N LYS A 87 14.61 -1.43 18.64
CA LYS A 87 15.93 -2.02 18.37
C LYS A 87 16.46 -1.83 16.93
N GLY A 88 16.08 -0.74 16.27
CA GLY A 88 16.55 -0.40 14.92
C GLY A 88 16.04 -1.36 13.85
N LEU A 89 14.84 -1.92 14.08
CA LEU A 89 14.12 -2.73 13.10
C LEU A 89 13.13 -1.82 12.38
N ILE A 90 12.95 -2.03 11.09
CA ILE A 90 11.97 -1.29 10.30
C ILE A 90 10.88 -2.25 9.86
N GLY A 91 9.63 -1.91 10.17
CA GLY A 91 8.45 -2.61 9.65
C GLY A 91 8.04 -2.01 8.31
N ILE A 92 7.80 -2.87 7.32
CA ILE A 92 7.39 -2.51 5.98
C ILE A 92 5.94 -3.00 5.81
N HIS A 93 5.04 -2.04 5.69
CA HIS A 93 3.62 -2.24 5.45
C HIS A 93 3.38 -2.03 3.97
N ALA A 94 2.90 -3.06 3.26
CA ALA A 94 2.63 -2.95 1.84
C ALA A 94 1.19 -3.30 1.54
N GLU A 95 0.57 -2.47 0.71
CA GLU A 95 -0.84 -2.55 0.36
C GLU A 95 -1.01 -2.24 -1.12
N VAL A 96 -1.89 -2.97 -1.81
CA VAL A 96 -2.37 -2.60 -3.13
C VAL A 96 -3.73 -1.92 -2.97
N GLU A 97 -3.84 -0.74 -3.57
CA GLU A 97 -5.08 0.03 -3.60
C GLU A 97 -5.32 0.66 -4.98
N VAL A 98 -6.48 1.30 -5.13
CA VAL A 98 -6.76 2.11 -6.30
C VAL A 98 -5.82 3.32 -6.29
N SER A 99 -5.19 3.59 -7.43
CA SER A 99 -4.25 4.68 -7.62
C SER A 99 -4.81 6.01 -7.14
N ARG A 100 -3.97 6.80 -6.47
CA ARG A 100 -4.34 8.13 -5.93
C ARG A 100 -4.64 9.16 -7.02
N ASP A 101 -4.41 8.83 -8.29
CA ASP A 101 -4.88 9.66 -9.40
C ASP A 101 -6.40 9.61 -9.55
N TYR A 102 -7.09 8.64 -8.93
CA TYR A 102 -8.52 8.43 -9.06
C TYR A 102 -9.27 8.72 -7.77
N LEU A 103 -10.41 9.41 -7.82
CA LEU A 103 -11.21 9.72 -6.62
C LEU A 103 -11.62 8.48 -5.81
N GLN A 104 -11.78 7.35 -6.50
CA GLN A 104 -12.14 6.07 -5.90
C GLN A 104 -11.15 5.58 -4.83
N HIS A 105 -9.90 6.07 -4.82
CA HIS A 105 -8.92 5.71 -3.77
C HIS A 105 -9.37 6.12 -2.36
N LEU A 106 -10.31 7.07 -2.23
CA LEU A 106 -10.83 7.53 -0.94
C LEU A 106 -11.80 6.53 -0.28
N VAL A 107 -12.43 5.66 -1.08
CA VAL A 107 -13.49 4.73 -0.63
C VAL A 107 -13.19 3.28 -0.99
N SER A 108 -12.11 3.02 -1.73
CA SER A 108 -11.71 1.66 -2.11
C SER A 108 -11.05 0.92 -0.95
N GLN A 109 -11.30 -0.38 -0.88
CA GLN A 109 -10.62 -1.26 0.06
C GLN A 109 -9.15 -1.44 -0.31
N ARG A 110 -8.29 -1.44 0.71
CA ARG A 110 -6.86 -1.71 0.58
C ARG A 110 -6.61 -3.19 0.85
N THR A 111 -5.75 -3.80 0.05
CA THR A 111 -5.40 -5.21 0.22
C THR A 111 -3.95 -5.31 0.62
N PRO A 112 -3.62 -5.90 1.78
CA PRO A 112 -2.23 -6.08 2.17
C PRO A 112 -1.55 -7.05 1.20
N VAL A 113 -0.28 -6.77 0.90
CA VAL A 113 0.58 -7.60 0.07
C VAL A 113 1.89 -7.85 0.80
N ILE A 114 2.41 -9.06 0.69
CA ILE A 114 3.70 -9.41 1.31
C ILE A 114 4.69 -10.00 0.32
N TYR A 115 4.22 -10.82 -0.62
CA TYR A 115 5.11 -11.58 -1.49
C TYR A 115 5.85 -10.68 -2.47
N GLU A 116 5.20 -9.61 -2.92
CA GLU A 116 5.79 -8.58 -3.77
C GLU A 116 6.96 -7.88 -3.08
N VAL A 117 6.84 -7.57 -1.79
CA VAL A 117 7.94 -6.96 -1.03
C VAL A 117 8.99 -8.00 -0.65
N GLU A 118 8.58 -9.22 -0.35
CA GLU A 118 9.48 -10.35 -0.09
C GLU A 118 10.43 -10.60 -1.27
N GLU A 119 9.90 -10.56 -2.50
CA GLU A 119 10.69 -10.71 -3.72
C GLU A 119 11.74 -9.60 -3.87
N ILE A 120 11.37 -8.35 -3.57
CA ILE A 120 12.31 -7.23 -3.54
C ILE A 120 13.38 -7.47 -2.46
N MET A 121 13.00 -7.88 -1.25
CA MET A 121 13.98 -8.13 -0.18
C MET A 121 14.97 -9.23 -0.58
N LYS A 122 14.49 -10.32 -1.19
CA LYS A 122 15.34 -11.41 -1.71
C LYS A 122 16.29 -10.93 -2.81
N LYS A 123 15.78 -10.15 -3.78
CA LYS A 123 16.57 -9.61 -4.89
C LYS A 123 17.77 -8.78 -4.40
N TYR A 124 17.58 -8.00 -3.34
CA TYR A 124 18.63 -7.15 -2.75
C TYR A 124 19.34 -7.79 -1.56
N GLN A 125 19.15 -9.10 -1.34
CA GLN A 125 19.79 -9.88 -0.28
C GLN A 125 19.62 -9.24 1.12
N VAL A 126 18.40 -8.75 1.39
CA VAL A 126 18.05 -8.18 2.68
C VAL A 126 17.38 -9.24 3.53
N ASP A 127 17.97 -9.54 4.68
CA ASP A 127 17.34 -10.42 5.66
C ASP A 127 16.04 -9.80 6.19
N TYR A 128 14.99 -10.60 6.17
CA TYR A 128 13.66 -10.19 6.59
C TYR A 128 12.99 -11.24 7.46
N LYS A 129 12.02 -10.79 8.26
CA LYS A 129 11.10 -11.62 9.03
C LYS A 129 9.68 -11.17 8.75
N ILE A 130 8.72 -12.09 8.79
CA ILE A 130 7.31 -11.75 8.67
C ILE A 130 6.75 -11.62 10.08
N TRP A 131 6.13 -10.49 10.38
CA TRP A 131 5.57 -10.18 11.68
C TRP A 131 4.05 -10.04 11.61
N HIS A 132 3.36 -10.68 12.54
CA HIS A 132 1.92 -10.53 12.67
C HIS A 132 1.58 -9.39 13.63
N ASP A 133 0.88 -8.35 13.15
CA ASP A 133 0.72 -7.14 13.96
C ASP A 133 -0.20 -7.32 15.17
N LYS A 134 -1.33 -8.00 15.02
CA LYS A 134 -2.26 -8.23 16.15
C LYS A 134 -1.69 -9.16 17.22
N ILE A 135 -1.12 -10.29 16.80
CA ILE A 135 -0.62 -11.35 17.71
C ILE A 135 0.78 -11.01 18.25
N LYS A 136 1.47 -10.04 17.64
CA LYS A 136 2.82 -9.60 18.00
C LYS A 136 3.82 -10.76 18.05
N LYS A 137 3.79 -11.62 17.02
CA LYS A 137 4.70 -12.78 16.86
C LYS A 137 5.29 -12.84 15.45
N ASN A 138 6.49 -13.41 15.35
CA ASN A 138 7.13 -13.71 14.07
C ASN A 138 6.55 -14.98 13.47
N VAL A 139 6.19 -14.92 12.20
CA VAL A 139 5.77 -16.07 11.40
C VAL A 139 6.98 -16.91 11.04
N HIS A 140 6.89 -18.21 11.29
CA HIS A 140 7.93 -19.19 10.98
C HIS A 140 7.67 -19.92 9.67
N THR A 141 6.43 -20.37 9.45
CA THR A 141 6.07 -21.12 8.23
C THR A 141 4.71 -20.64 7.71
N ILE A 142 4.58 -20.59 6.39
CA ILE A 142 3.31 -20.34 5.69
C ILE A 142 2.91 -21.66 5.02
N PHE A 143 1.71 -22.17 5.31
CA PHE A 143 1.25 -23.46 4.79
C PHE A 143 0.46 -23.32 3.49
N ASP A 144 -0.44 -22.35 3.45
CA ASP A 144 -1.32 -22.10 2.30
C ASP A 144 -1.60 -20.60 2.13
N ASN A 145 -2.15 -20.28 0.97
CA ASN A 145 -2.37 -18.91 0.52
C ASN A 145 -3.79 -18.70 0.02
N TYR A 146 -4.36 -17.55 0.37
CA TYR A 146 -5.49 -16.99 -0.34
C TYR A 146 -5.07 -16.59 -1.76
N LYS A 147 -5.94 -16.87 -2.73
CA LYS A 147 -5.89 -16.25 -4.05
C LYS A 147 -6.74 -14.99 -3.97
N VAL A 148 -6.09 -13.84 -3.99
CA VAL A 148 -6.76 -12.55 -3.88
C VAL A 148 -6.94 -11.96 -5.26
N LYS A 149 -8.18 -11.61 -5.57
CA LYS A 149 -8.57 -11.01 -6.84
C LYS A 149 -9.19 -9.66 -6.58
N LEU A 150 -8.51 -8.60 -7.01
CA LEU A 150 -9.02 -7.24 -6.92
C LEU A 150 -9.80 -6.93 -8.20
N ALA A 151 -11.12 -6.81 -8.04
CA ALA A 151 -12.00 -6.40 -9.10
C ALA A 151 -11.87 -4.88 -9.30
N THR A 152 -11.75 -4.44 -10.55
CA THR A 152 -11.84 -3.02 -10.87
C THR A 152 -13.19 -2.47 -10.39
N PRO A 153 -13.23 -1.24 -9.84
CA PRO A 153 -14.49 -0.59 -9.50
C PRO A 153 -15.47 -0.64 -10.68
N SER A 154 -16.75 -0.88 -10.39
CA SER A 154 -17.82 -0.98 -11.40
C SER A 154 -18.05 0.33 -12.16
N ILE A 155 -17.67 1.45 -11.55
CA ILE A 155 -17.73 2.79 -12.14
C ILE A 155 -16.36 3.12 -12.74
N PRO A 156 -16.29 3.73 -13.95
CA PRO A 156 -15.04 4.21 -14.52
C PRO A 156 -14.24 5.04 -13.53
N VAL A 157 -12.95 4.73 -13.40
CA VAL A 157 -12.07 5.44 -12.47
C VAL A 157 -11.91 6.90 -12.91
N PHE A 158 -12.26 7.85 -12.04
CA PHE A 158 -12.32 9.27 -12.38
C PHE A 158 -11.03 9.96 -11.98
N ALA A 159 -10.24 10.36 -12.96
CA ALA A 159 -9.02 11.12 -12.72
C ALA A 159 -9.39 12.52 -12.19
N TRP A 160 -8.90 12.87 -11.00
CA TRP A 160 -9.28 14.14 -10.36
C TRP A 160 -8.57 15.36 -10.99
N LYS A 161 -7.36 15.19 -11.53
CA LYS A 161 -6.58 16.30 -12.11
C LYS A 161 -7.32 16.97 -13.31
N PRO A 162 -7.81 16.23 -14.31
CA PRO A 162 -8.65 16.83 -15.36
C PRO A 162 -9.92 17.49 -14.81
N MET A 163 -10.53 16.91 -13.77
CA MET A 163 -11.76 17.45 -13.19
C MET A 163 -11.52 18.81 -12.53
N LEU A 164 -10.42 18.98 -11.78
CA LEU A 164 -10.06 20.29 -11.22
C LEU A 164 -9.81 21.35 -12.29
N PHE A 165 -9.19 20.96 -13.41
CA PHE A 165 -9.00 21.87 -14.53
C PHE A 165 -10.34 22.35 -15.09
N VAL A 166 -11.27 21.43 -15.37
CA VAL A 166 -12.62 21.77 -15.86
C VAL A 166 -13.37 22.66 -14.87
N ILE A 167 -13.38 22.30 -13.58
CA ILE A 167 -14.02 23.09 -12.52
C ILE A 167 -13.42 24.49 -12.44
N GLY A 168 -12.09 24.61 -12.47
CA GLY A 168 -11.39 25.88 -12.45
C GLY A 168 -11.75 26.76 -13.65
N THR A 169 -11.71 26.19 -14.86
CA THR A 169 -12.05 26.91 -16.10
C THR A 169 -13.49 27.42 -16.07
N VAL A 170 -14.45 26.56 -15.71
CA VAL A 170 -15.87 26.95 -15.59
C VAL A 170 -16.04 28.05 -14.54
N SER A 171 -15.43 27.90 -13.36
CA SER A 171 -15.53 28.90 -12.28
C SER A 171 -14.98 30.27 -12.72
N ILE A 172 -13.85 30.29 -13.45
CA ILE A 172 -13.28 31.53 -14.00
C ILE A 172 -14.22 32.18 -15.02
N PHE A 173 -14.82 31.40 -15.93
CA PHE A 173 -15.80 31.94 -16.89
C PHE A 173 -17.03 32.54 -16.21
N TYR A 174 -17.58 31.87 -15.20
CA TYR A 174 -18.70 32.40 -14.44
C TYR A 174 -18.34 33.64 -13.63
N LEU A 175 -17.16 33.65 -12.99
CA LEU A 175 -16.65 34.82 -12.27
C LEU A 175 -16.45 36.01 -13.20
N TRP A 176 -15.86 35.79 -14.37
CA TRP A 176 -15.69 36.84 -15.39
C TRP A 176 -17.05 37.36 -15.84
N LYS A 177 -17.99 36.48 -16.21
CA LYS A 177 -19.34 36.90 -16.58
C LYS A 177 -19.98 37.77 -15.49
N PHE A 178 -19.90 37.35 -14.23
CA PHE A 178 -20.43 38.11 -13.10
C PHE A 178 -19.80 39.50 -12.98
N VAL A 179 -18.47 39.59 -13.00
CA VAL A 179 -17.75 40.88 -12.91
C VAL A 179 -18.04 41.78 -14.11
N SER A 180 -18.19 41.22 -15.32
CA SER A 180 -18.54 42.00 -16.52
C SER A 180 -20.00 42.45 -16.58
N THR A 181 -20.86 41.88 -15.73
CA THR A 181 -22.29 42.23 -15.66
C THR A 181 -22.56 43.34 -14.61
N ILE A 182 -21.63 43.54 -13.66
CA ILE A 182 -21.62 44.64 -12.70
C ILE A 182 -20.93 45.85 -13.34
#